data_AF-A0A0Q8I9G3-F1
#
_entry.id   AF-A0A0Q8I9G3-F1
#
_cell.length_a   1.000
_cell.length_b   1.000
_cell.length_c   1.000
_cell.angle_alpha   90.00
_cell.angle_beta   90.00
_cell.angle_gamma   90.00
#
_symmetry.space_group_name_H-M   'P 1'
#
loop_
_entity.id
_entity.type
_entity.pdbx_description
1 polymer ?
#
loop_
_entity_poly.entity_id
_entity_poly.type
_entity_poly.pdbx_seq_one_letter_code
_entity_poly.pdbx_strand_id
1 'polypeptide(L)'
;MARTTVPLTLDLLEVLDAPCRNCLFWEREPVHRDAIATAEWAREKETWISEVLREWGSCGRVALVDGEPVGYLIYAPPAFVPGVAAFPTAPVSADAVLLTTAWVRPEYTGAGVGRLLVQGMARDLVVRDDIRAVEAFASTGRAFPGVGTSVNCVVPAEFLARVGFKTHRAHPRTPRMRMEMRSLVTWRGEVEAAWERIVGAVRRPKQAPTPVSRETGSPRG
;
A
#
# COMPACT_ATOMS: atom_id res chain seq x y z
N MET A 1 -10.77 -5.24 -16.84
CA MET A 1 -9.58 -5.41 -16.00
C MET A 1 -9.98 -5.22 -14.55
N ALA A 2 -10.21 -6.32 -13.85
CA ALA A 2 -10.53 -6.31 -12.42
C ALA A 2 -9.24 -6.02 -11.63
N ARG A 3 -9.35 -5.17 -10.62
CA ARG A 3 -8.20 -4.79 -9.78
C ARG A 3 -8.60 -4.86 -8.33
N THR A 4 -7.79 -5.52 -7.51
CA THR A 4 -8.03 -5.67 -6.08
C THR A 4 -6.71 -5.68 -5.30
N THR A 5 -6.80 -5.65 -3.98
CA THR A 5 -5.68 -5.89 -3.08
C THR A 5 -6.02 -6.99 -2.10
N VAL A 6 -5.06 -7.87 -1.83
CA VAL A 6 -5.13 -8.89 -0.79
C VAL A 6 -4.06 -8.64 0.26
N PRO A 7 -4.21 -9.15 1.50
CA PRO A 7 -3.12 -9.14 2.48
C PRO A 7 -1.86 -9.80 1.91
N LEU A 8 -0.70 -9.29 2.29
CA LEU A 8 0.58 -9.91 1.93
C LEU A 8 0.72 -11.27 2.61
N THR A 9 1.14 -12.26 1.84
CA THR A 9 1.62 -13.57 2.31
C THR A 9 3.00 -13.85 1.71
N LEU A 10 3.76 -14.78 2.31
CA LEU A 10 5.06 -15.17 1.79
C LEU A 10 4.93 -15.75 0.37
N ASP A 11 3.95 -16.62 0.13
CA ASP A 11 3.70 -17.22 -1.20
C ASP A 11 3.43 -16.16 -2.27
N LEU A 12 2.61 -15.14 -1.96
CA LEU A 12 2.33 -14.06 -2.91
C LEU A 12 3.55 -13.17 -3.16
N LEU A 13 4.39 -12.98 -2.13
CA LEU A 13 5.62 -12.23 -2.26
C LEU A 13 6.65 -13.00 -3.11
N GLU A 14 6.70 -14.33 -3.00
CA GLU A 14 7.58 -15.19 -3.80
C GLU A 14 7.28 -15.12 -5.30
N VAL A 15 6.00 -15.01 -5.67
CA VAL A 15 5.56 -14.87 -7.08
C VAL A 15 6.01 -13.54 -7.71
N LEU A 16 6.28 -12.52 -6.90
CA LEU A 16 6.71 -11.21 -7.39
C LEU A 16 8.23 -11.21 -7.60
N ASP A 17 8.69 -10.96 -8.82
CA ASP A 17 10.13 -10.74 -9.10
C ASP A 17 10.56 -9.32 -8.71
N ALA A 18 10.23 -8.95 -7.48
CA ALA A 18 10.50 -7.63 -6.96
C ALA A 18 11.92 -7.55 -6.44
N PRO A 19 12.68 -6.50 -6.79
CA PRO A 19 14.06 -6.41 -6.34
C PRO A 19 14.25 -6.28 -4.81
N CYS A 20 13.28 -5.68 -4.11
CA CYS A 20 13.30 -5.63 -2.64
C CYS A 20 12.66 -6.86 -1.97
N ARG A 21 12.31 -7.90 -2.75
CA ARG A 21 11.73 -9.15 -2.23
C ARG A 21 12.61 -9.80 -1.18
N ASN A 22 13.92 -9.83 -1.41
CA ASN A 22 14.90 -10.45 -0.51
C ASN A 22 15.81 -9.41 0.17
N CYS A 23 15.58 -8.11 -0.05
CA CYS A 23 16.44 -7.08 0.54
C CYS A 23 16.19 -6.97 2.06
N LEU A 24 17.27 -6.79 2.83
CA LEU A 24 17.27 -6.62 4.28
C LEU A 24 17.49 -5.16 4.72
N PHE A 25 17.33 -4.19 3.81
CA PHE A 25 17.60 -2.77 4.07
C PHE A 25 16.81 -2.21 5.24
N TRP A 26 15.56 -2.66 5.40
CA TRP A 26 14.65 -2.19 6.44
C TRP A 26 14.71 -3.08 7.69
N GLU A 27 14.94 -4.37 7.47
CA GLU A 27 14.83 -5.45 8.45
C GLU A 27 16.03 -5.56 9.37
N ARG A 28 17.20 -5.05 8.94
CA ARG A 28 18.45 -5.11 9.69
C ARG A 28 19.11 -3.73 9.75
N GLU A 29 19.79 -3.44 10.86
CA GLU A 29 20.66 -2.28 10.94
C GLU A 29 21.80 -2.40 9.92
N PRO A 30 22.33 -1.28 9.36
CA PRO A 30 23.35 -1.34 8.32
C PRO A 30 24.55 -2.24 8.65
N VAL A 31 25.09 -2.15 9.88
CA VAL A 31 26.25 -2.93 10.31
C VAL A 31 25.94 -4.42 10.40
N HIS A 32 24.78 -4.77 10.96
CA HIS A 32 24.35 -6.16 11.09
C HIS A 32 23.97 -6.79 9.74
N ARG A 33 23.38 -5.99 8.85
CA ARG A 33 23.02 -6.41 7.49
C ARG A 33 24.24 -6.85 6.68
N ASP A 34 25.31 -6.06 6.73
CA ASP A 34 26.51 -6.31 5.92
C ASP A 34 27.30 -7.56 6.38
N ALA A 35 26.98 -8.09 7.57
CA ALA A 35 27.54 -9.34 8.08
C ALA A 35 26.78 -10.60 7.61
N ILE A 36 25.59 -10.46 7.02
CA ILE A 36 24.75 -11.58 6.55
C ILE A 36 25.11 -11.92 5.11
N ALA A 37 25.38 -13.19 4.82
CA ALA A 37 25.68 -13.63 3.47
C ALA A 37 24.47 -13.44 2.54
N THR A 38 24.68 -12.98 1.31
CA THR A 38 23.60 -12.74 0.33
C THR A 38 22.70 -13.98 0.10
N ALA A 39 23.27 -15.19 0.20
CA ALA A 39 22.53 -16.44 0.08
C ALA A 39 21.48 -16.64 1.19
N GLU A 40 21.63 -15.99 2.34
CA GLU A 40 20.74 -16.09 3.50
C GLU A 40 19.64 -15.02 3.49
N TRP A 41 19.77 -14.00 2.63
CA TRP A 41 18.89 -12.82 2.64
C TRP A 41 17.40 -13.15 2.49
N ALA A 42 17.05 -14.09 1.60
CA ALA A 42 15.67 -14.51 1.42
C ALA A 42 15.07 -15.09 2.71
N ARG A 43 15.80 -16.01 3.35
CA ARG A 43 15.39 -16.65 4.62
C ARG A 43 15.28 -15.63 5.75
N GLU A 44 16.21 -14.70 5.84
CA GLU A 44 16.19 -13.63 6.84
C GLU A 44 14.98 -12.71 6.65
N LYS A 45 14.64 -12.38 5.40
CA LYS A 45 13.45 -11.60 5.07
C LYS A 45 12.16 -12.35 5.41
N GLU A 46 12.06 -13.63 5.08
CA GLU A 46 10.93 -14.48 5.44
C GLU A 46 10.75 -14.59 6.95
N THR A 47 11.85 -14.73 7.68
CA THR A 47 11.86 -14.75 9.16
C THR A 47 11.30 -13.45 9.71
N TRP A 48 11.77 -12.31 9.21
CA TRP A 48 11.27 -11.00 9.60
C TRP A 48 9.77 -10.81 9.29
N ILE A 49 9.32 -11.15 8.08
CA ILE A 49 7.90 -11.04 7.72
C ILE A 49 7.05 -11.93 8.65
N SER A 50 7.51 -13.16 8.92
CA SER A 50 6.82 -14.10 9.81
C SER A 50 6.72 -13.57 11.24
N GLU A 51 7.78 -12.93 11.74
CA GLU A 51 7.80 -12.28 13.05
C GLU A 51 6.79 -11.14 13.12
N VAL A 52 6.78 -10.21 12.15
CA VAL A 52 5.83 -9.09 12.13
C VAL A 52 4.39 -9.60 12.02
N LEU A 53 4.13 -10.58 11.16
CA LEU A 53 2.80 -11.18 11.01
C LEU A 53 2.31 -11.83 12.31
N ARG A 54 3.20 -12.51 13.04
CA ARG A 54 2.88 -13.17 14.31
C ARG A 54 2.64 -12.17 15.44
N GLU A 55 3.45 -11.12 15.53
CA GLU A 55 3.44 -10.20 16.67
C GLU A 55 2.52 -8.99 16.49
N TRP A 56 2.34 -8.53 15.25
CA TRP A 56 1.60 -7.32 14.94
C TRP A 56 0.47 -7.51 13.92
N GLY A 57 0.42 -8.68 13.27
CA GLY A 57 -0.56 -9.00 12.24
C GLY A 57 -0.18 -8.47 10.86
N SER A 58 -1.20 -8.25 10.01
CA SER A 58 -0.98 -7.86 8.61
C SER A 58 -0.04 -6.66 8.47
N CYS A 59 1.03 -6.84 7.70
CA CYS A 59 2.13 -5.89 7.52
C CYS A 59 2.36 -5.51 6.05
N GLY A 60 1.37 -5.74 5.19
CA GLY A 60 1.52 -5.48 3.76
C GLY A 60 0.30 -5.82 2.93
N ARG A 61 0.34 -5.38 1.68
CA ARG A 61 -0.69 -5.63 0.67
C ARG A 61 -0.05 -6.06 -0.63
N VAL A 62 -0.72 -6.94 -1.35
CA VAL A 62 -0.39 -7.33 -2.73
C VAL A 62 -1.53 -6.88 -3.63
N ALA A 63 -1.20 -6.22 -4.74
CA ALA A 63 -2.15 -5.82 -5.76
C ALA A 63 -2.27 -6.92 -6.81
N LEU A 64 -3.52 -7.26 -7.13
CA LEU A 64 -3.85 -8.22 -8.17
C LEU A 64 -4.52 -7.50 -9.35
N VAL A 65 -4.11 -7.84 -10.56
CA VAL A 65 -4.77 -7.41 -11.80
C VAL A 65 -5.18 -8.66 -12.57
N ASP A 66 -6.48 -8.83 -12.77
CA ASP A 66 -7.05 -10.03 -13.40
C ASP A 66 -6.58 -11.35 -12.75
N GLY A 67 -6.34 -11.31 -11.42
CA GLY A 67 -5.89 -12.46 -10.61
C GLY A 67 -4.38 -12.54 -10.39
N GLU A 68 -3.58 -11.84 -11.20
CA GLU A 68 -2.11 -11.92 -11.16
C GLU A 68 -1.49 -10.90 -10.18
N PRO A 69 -0.51 -11.31 -9.34
CA PRO A 69 0.27 -10.38 -8.53
C PRO A 69 1.14 -9.43 -9.36
N VAL A 70 0.88 -8.13 -9.23
CA VAL A 70 1.57 -7.08 -10.02
C VAL A 70 2.29 -6.04 -9.18
N GLY A 71 2.18 -6.09 -7.86
CA GLY A 71 2.83 -5.15 -6.97
C GLY A 71 2.51 -5.41 -5.52
N TYR A 72 3.28 -4.80 -4.63
CA TYR A 72 3.09 -4.93 -3.19
C TYR A 72 3.58 -3.69 -2.46
N LEU A 73 3.14 -3.56 -1.22
CA LEU A 73 3.77 -2.69 -0.25
C LEU A 73 3.92 -3.40 1.10
N ILE A 74 4.85 -2.90 1.91
CA ILE A 74 5.10 -3.39 3.27
C ILE A 74 5.11 -2.18 4.21
N TYR A 75 4.44 -2.34 5.35
CA TYR A 75 4.41 -1.38 6.44
C TYR A 75 4.52 -2.10 7.79
N ALA A 76 5.21 -1.49 8.75
CA ALA A 76 5.41 -2.09 10.06
C ALA A 76 5.61 -1.01 11.14
N PRO A 77 5.41 -1.33 12.42
CA PRO A 77 5.84 -0.48 13.53
C PRO A 77 7.35 -0.24 13.47
N PRO A 78 7.84 0.96 13.86
CA PRO A 78 9.27 1.28 13.83
C PRO A 78 10.15 0.30 14.62
N ALA A 79 9.62 -0.35 15.66
CA ALA A 79 10.32 -1.35 16.46
C ALA A 79 10.77 -2.59 15.64
N PHE A 80 10.06 -2.92 14.56
CA PHE A 80 10.44 -4.01 13.65
C PHE A 80 11.35 -3.53 12.51
N VAL A 81 11.65 -2.24 12.41
CA VAL A 81 12.37 -1.69 11.25
C VAL A 81 13.68 -1.05 11.70
N PRO A 82 14.67 -1.84 12.15
CA PRO A 82 15.93 -1.28 12.63
C PRO A 82 16.72 -0.51 11.54
N GLY A 83 16.45 -0.77 10.27
CA GLY A 83 17.03 -0.03 9.13
C GLY A 83 16.76 1.49 9.16
N VAL A 84 15.80 1.96 9.95
CA VAL A 84 15.54 3.41 10.13
C VAL A 84 16.75 4.17 10.67
N ALA A 85 17.68 3.49 11.35
CA ALA A 85 18.92 4.09 11.85
C ALA A 85 19.80 4.71 10.74
N ALA A 86 19.59 4.31 9.47
CA ALA A 86 20.30 4.88 8.32
C ALA A 86 19.82 6.30 7.94
N PHE A 87 18.73 6.81 8.53
CA PHE A 87 18.09 8.04 8.08
C PHE A 87 18.33 9.23 9.03
N PRO A 88 18.82 10.38 8.54
CA PRO A 88 19.07 11.57 9.36
C PRO A 88 17.81 12.17 9.99
N THR A 89 16.64 11.85 9.44
CA THR A 89 15.35 12.33 9.92
C THR A 89 14.66 11.34 10.86
N ALA A 90 15.35 10.30 11.35
CA ALA A 90 14.87 9.44 12.43
C ALA A 90 14.88 10.18 13.80
N PRO A 91 14.15 9.71 14.84
CA PRO A 91 13.25 8.54 14.86
C PRO A 91 11.87 8.83 14.26
N VAL A 92 11.17 7.80 13.79
CA VAL A 92 9.75 7.86 13.39
C VAL A 92 8.90 8.35 14.57
N SER A 93 7.82 9.08 14.31
CA SER A 93 6.92 9.54 15.37
C SER A 93 6.26 8.36 16.10
N ALA A 94 6.06 8.48 17.41
CA ALA A 94 5.54 7.40 18.26
C ALA A 94 4.11 6.95 17.91
N ASP A 95 3.35 7.80 17.22
CA ASP A 95 1.96 7.55 16.82
C ASP A 95 1.82 7.06 15.36
N ALA A 96 2.94 6.75 14.71
CA ALA A 96 3.01 6.39 13.31
C ALA A 96 3.57 4.98 13.08
N VAL A 97 2.99 4.30 12.09
CA VAL A 97 3.64 3.15 11.45
C VAL A 97 4.48 3.61 10.28
N LEU A 98 5.45 2.79 9.89
CA LEU A 98 6.36 3.10 8.80
C LEU A 98 5.99 2.31 7.54
N LEU A 99 5.72 3.01 6.44
CA LEU A 99 5.72 2.44 5.09
C LEU A 99 7.16 2.32 4.62
N THR A 100 7.63 1.08 4.48
CA THR A 100 9.04 0.78 4.16
C THR A 100 9.24 0.57 2.67
N THR A 101 8.40 -0.26 2.06
CA THR A 101 8.56 -0.69 0.66
C THR A 101 7.25 -0.49 -0.10
N ALA A 102 7.35 -0.01 -1.34
CA ALA A 102 6.27 -0.05 -2.31
C ALA A 102 6.85 -0.31 -3.69
N TRP A 103 6.37 -1.34 -4.37
CA TRP A 103 6.84 -1.73 -5.69
C TRP A 103 5.68 -2.20 -6.57
N VAL A 104 5.78 -1.88 -7.85
CA VAL A 104 4.84 -2.28 -8.89
C VAL A 104 5.66 -2.74 -10.08
N ARG A 105 5.24 -3.83 -10.72
CA ARG A 105 5.83 -4.31 -11.98
C ARG A 105 5.90 -3.16 -12.99
N PRO A 106 7.02 -2.99 -13.71
CA PRO A 106 7.20 -1.88 -14.65
C PRO A 106 6.03 -1.70 -15.63
N GLU A 107 5.53 -2.79 -16.21
CA GLU A 107 4.37 -2.82 -17.12
C GLU A 107 3.05 -2.32 -16.51
N TYR A 108 2.94 -2.21 -15.19
CA TYR A 108 1.76 -1.67 -14.49
C TYR A 108 2.00 -0.29 -13.85
N THR A 109 3.17 0.31 -14.09
CA THR A 109 3.46 1.68 -13.64
C THR A 109 2.55 2.69 -14.37
N GLY A 110 2.16 3.77 -13.68
CA GLY A 110 1.21 4.75 -14.23
C GLY A 110 -0.25 4.28 -14.29
N ALA A 111 -0.53 2.98 -14.13
CA ALA A 111 -1.89 2.43 -14.20
C ALA A 111 -2.72 2.62 -12.91
N GLY A 112 -2.20 3.33 -11.91
CA GLY A 112 -2.89 3.57 -10.63
C GLY A 112 -2.74 2.46 -9.58
N VAL A 113 -1.96 1.40 -9.84
CA VAL A 113 -1.73 0.28 -8.91
C VAL A 113 -1.11 0.74 -7.58
N GLY A 114 -0.13 1.65 -7.61
CA GLY A 114 0.46 2.19 -6.38
C GLY A 114 -0.57 2.92 -5.50
N ARG A 115 -1.50 3.67 -6.10
CA ARG A 115 -2.60 4.30 -5.35
C ARG A 115 -3.51 3.24 -4.73
N LEU A 116 -3.86 2.20 -5.50
CA LEU A 116 -4.67 1.07 -5.01
C LEU A 116 -4.02 0.37 -3.80
N LEU A 117 -2.71 0.13 -3.84
CA LEU A 117 -1.96 -0.44 -2.73
C LEU A 117 -2.04 0.44 -1.45
N VAL A 118 -1.78 1.74 -1.59
CA VAL A 118 -1.84 2.69 -0.45
C VAL A 118 -3.25 2.77 0.14
N GLN A 119 -4.29 2.68 -0.68
CA GLN A 119 -5.67 2.59 -0.23
C GLN A 119 -5.95 1.28 0.54
N GLY A 120 -5.37 0.16 0.10
CA GLY A 120 -5.44 -1.13 0.81
C GLY A 120 -4.78 -1.06 2.19
N MET A 121 -3.60 -0.43 2.29
CA MET A 121 -2.91 -0.15 3.55
C MET A 121 -3.74 0.74 4.47
N ALA A 122 -4.26 1.86 3.96
CA ALA A 122 -5.11 2.77 4.71
C ALA A 122 -6.31 2.05 5.35
N ARG A 123 -6.94 1.12 4.62
CA ARG A 123 -8.05 0.30 5.14
C ARG A 123 -7.63 -0.65 6.26
N ASP A 124 -6.41 -1.19 6.22
CA ASP A 124 -5.90 -2.06 7.29
C ASP A 124 -5.59 -1.29 8.58
N LEU A 125 -5.20 -0.01 8.44
CA LEU A 125 -4.72 0.81 9.55
C LEU A 125 -5.84 1.63 10.20
N VAL A 126 -6.87 2.02 9.45
CA VAL A 126 -7.97 2.86 9.99
C VAL A 126 -8.77 2.18 11.10
N VAL A 127 -8.69 0.85 11.21
CA VAL A 127 -9.35 0.05 12.27
C VAL A 127 -8.47 -0.13 13.51
N ARG A 128 -7.25 0.41 13.52
CA ARG A 128 -6.30 0.29 14.64
C ARG A 128 -6.25 1.63 15.40
N ASP A 129 -6.74 1.64 16.63
CA ASP A 129 -6.97 2.87 17.41
C ASP A 129 -5.68 3.62 17.81
N ASP A 130 -4.57 2.89 17.93
CA ASP A 130 -3.25 3.38 18.33
C ASP A 130 -2.49 4.08 17.19
N ILE A 131 -2.94 3.93 15.94
CA ILE A 131 -2.24 4.44 14.77
C ILE A 131 -2.89 5.72 14.28
N ARG A 132 -2.12 6.81 14.33
CA ARG A 132 -2.61 8.15 13.99
C ARG A 132 -2.08 8.60 12.62
N ALA A 133 -0.98 8.02 12.17
CA ALA A 133 -0.40 8.30 10.87
C ALA A 133 0.40 7.13 10.27
N VAL A 134 0.71 7.27 8.99
CA VAL A 134 1.76 6.50 8.31
C VAL A 134 2.88 7.46 7.97
N GLU A 135 4.10 7.11 8.33
CA GLU A 135 5.31 7.82 7.91
C GLU A 135 6.08 7.00 6.87
N ALA A 136 6.90 7.67 6.07
CA ALA A 136 7.81 7.06 5.13
C ALA A 136 9.06 7.91 5.03
N PHE A 137 10.24 7.28 5.05
CA PHE A 137 11.43 7.95 4.55
C PHE A 137 11.39 7.87 3.03
N ALA A 138 11.36 9.02 2.37
CA ALA A 138 11.23 9.10 0.93
C ALA A 138 12.60 9.28 0.26
N SER A 139 12.71 9.05 -1.04
CA SER A 139 13.87 9.47 -1.83
C SER A 139 13.51 10.66 -2.72
N THR A 140 14.38 11.67 -2.78
CA THR A 140 14.28 12.79 -3.73
C THR A 140 15.41 12.71 -4.75
N GLY A 141 15.09 12.93 -6.03
CA GLY A 141 16.08 12.89 -7.12
C GLY A 141 16.44 11.48 -7.58
N ARG A 142 17.73 11.22 -7.89
CA ARG A 142 18.19 9.87 -8.24
C ARG A 142 18.12 8.95 -7.01
N ALA A 143 17.95 7.66 -7.29
CA ALA A 143 18.08 6.53 -6.37
C ALA A 143 18.98 6.83 -5.16
N PHE A 144 18.50 6.55 -3.94
CA PHE A 144 19.29 6.74 -2.73
C PHE A 144 20.60 5.93 -2.85
N PRO A 145 21.77 6.58 -3.02
CA PRO A 145 23.01 5.86 -3.26
C PRO A 145 23.53 5.31 -1.94
N GLY A 146 23.84 4.01 -1.88
CA GLY A 146 24.48 3.44 -0.68
C GLY A 146 24.21 1.96 -0.38
N VAL A 147 23.50 1.22 -1.24
CA VAL A 147 23.35 -0.23 -1.10
C VAL A 147 23.78 -0.85 -2.43
N GLY A 148 24.91 -1.57 -2.46
CA GLY A 148 25.52 -2.06 -3.69
C GLY A 148 24.54 -2.81 -4.59
N THR A 149 24.59 -2.60 -5.92
CA THR A 149 23.71 -3.18 -6.96
C THR A 149 22.18 -3.22 -6.69
N SER A 150 21.69 -2.65 -5.59
CA SER A 150 20.35 -2.88 -5.06
C SER A 150 19.51 -1.63 -5.25
N VAL A 151 18.60 -1.75 -6.20
CA VAL A 151 17.25 -1.19 -6.24
C VAL A 151 16.79 -0.27 -5.12
N ASN A 152 16.08 0.78 -5.56
CA ASN A 152 15.32 1.76 -4.80
C ASN A 152 14.32 1.14 -3.80
N CYS A 153 14.79 0.64 -2.66
CA CYS A 153 13.92 0.18 -1.57
C CYS A 153 13.33 1.34 -0.74
N VAL A 154 13.68 2.58 -1.08
CA VAL A 154 13.10 3.81 -0.55
C VAL A 154 12.09 4.36 -1.55
N VAL A 155 10.88 4.67 -1.08
CA VAL A 155 9.78 5.10 -1.95
C VAL A 155 10.00 6.54 -2.45
N PRO A 156 9.79 6.85 -3.75
CA PRO A 156 9.96 8.20 -4.26
C PRO A 156 9.02 9.22 -3.60
N ALA A 157 9.56 10.38 -3.22
CA ALA A 157 8.80 11.46 -2.59
C ALA A 157 7.66 11.96 -3.48
N GLU A 158 7.86 12.01 -4.79
CA GLU A 158 6.85 12.44 -5.75
C GLU A 158 5.68 11.45 -5.84
N PHE A 159 5.92 10.16 -5.61
CA PHE A 159 4.84 9.18 -5.52
C PHE A 159 4.06 9.37 -4.22
N LEU A 160 4.77 9.45 -3.08
CA LEU A 160 4.17 9.65 -1.76
C LEU A 160 3.29 10.91 -1.71
N ALA A 161 3.77 12.02 -2.27
CA ALA A 161 2.99 13.25 -2.40
C ALA A 161 1.67 13.05 -3.16
N ARG A 162 1.70 12.34 -4.31
CA ARG A 162 0.50 12.10 -5.14
C ARG A 162 -0.55 11.21 -4.45
N VAL A 163 -0.13 10.39 -3.49
CA VAL A 163 -1.02 9.50 -2.74
C VAL A 163 -1.38 10.04 -1.34
N GLY A 164 -1.03 11.28 -1.03
CA GLY A 164 -1.54 12.01 0.13
C GLY A 164 -0.57 12.19 1.30
N PHE A 165 0.69 11.77 1.15
CA PHE A 165 1.71 12.11 2.13
C PHE A 165 2.16 13.56 1.98
N LYS A 166 2.52 14.19 3.09
CA LYS A 166 3.13 15.53 3.14
C LYS A 166 4.50 15.44 3.80
N THR A 167 5.41 16.35 3.49
CA THR A 167 6.69 16.43 4.19
C THR A 167 6.45 16.73 5.67
N HIS A 168 6.97 15.88 6.54
CA HIS A 168 6.92 16.03 8.00
C HIS A 168 8.26 16.51 8.56
N ARG A 169 9.37 15.95 8.06
CA ARG A 169 10.73 16.46 8.31
C ARG A 169 11.46 16.62 6.97
N ALA A 170 11.95 17.82 6.72
CA ALA A 170 12.69 18.12 5.50
C ALA A 170 14.10 17.51 5.56
N HIS A 171 14.53 16.95 4.44
CA HIS A 171 15.92 16.60 4.18
C HIS A 171 16.15 16.59 2.66
N PRO A 172 17.29 17.06 2.13
CA PRO A 172 17.46 17.24 0.69
C PRO A 172 17.40 15.96 -0.15
N ARG A 173 17.73 14.81 0.45
CA ARG A 173 17.76 13.49 -0.23
C ARG A 173 16.73 12.49 0.31
N THR A 174 16.39 12.62 1.59
CA THR A 174 15.55 11.66 2.32
C THR A 174 14.58 12.31 3.28
N PRO A 175 13.65 13.13 2.79
CA PRO A 175 12.65 13.74 3.63
C PRO A 175 11.78 12.66 4.29
N ARG A 176 11.41 12.87 5.54
CA ARG A 176 10.40 12.03 6.22
C ARG A 176 9.03 12.60 5.86
N MET A 177 8.21 11.80 5.21
CA MET A 177 6.86 12.18 4.80
C MET A 177 5.84 11.48 5.68
N ARG A 178 4.66 12.08 5.85
CA ARG A 178 3.60 11.62 6.75
C ARG A 178 2.22 11.76 6.11
N MET A 179 1.38 10.75 6.27
CA MET A 179 -0.05 10.78 5.98
C MET A 179 -0.82 10.61 7.28
N GLU A 180 -1.70 11.55 7.61
CA GLU A 180 -2.56 11.45 8.81
C GLU A 180 -3.74 10.51 8.55
N MET A 181 -4.04 9.61 9.49
CA MET A 181 -5.17 8.69 9.39
C MET A 181 -6.52 9.38 9.66
N ARG A 182 -6.54 10.48 10.43
CA ARG A 182 -7.78 11.26 10.65
C ARG A 182 -8.32 11.87 9.35
N SER A 183 -7.46 12.27 8.42
CA SER A 183 -7.86 12.69 7.06
C SER A 183 -8.40 11.56 6.19
N LEU A 184 -8.21 10.30 6.60
CA LEU A 184 -8.77 9.14 5.91
C LEU A 184 -10.15 8.74 6.42
N VAL A 185 -10.60 9.21 7.60
CA VAL A 185 -11.97 8.95 8.09
C VAL A 185 -13.00 9.72 7.26
N THR A 186 -12.69 10.96 6.90
CA THR A 186 -13.48 11.74 5.91
C THR A 186 -13.45 11.08 4.52
N TRP A 187 -12.31 10.54 4.11
CA TRP A 187 -12.17 9.81 2.84
C TRP A 187 -12.90 8.46 2.86
N ARG A 188 -12.93 7.75 3.99
CA ARG A 188 -13.63 6.48 4.14
C ARG A 188 -15.15 6.67 4.05
N GLY A 189 -15.68 7.74 4.64
CA GLY A 189 -17.07 8.15 4.43
C GLY A 189 -17.37 8.45 2.96
N GLU A 190 -16.49 9.17 2.27
CA GLU A 190 -16.64 9.46 0.83
C GLU A 190 -16.50 8.22 -0.06
N VAL A 191 -15.62 7.28 0.28
CA VAL A 191 -15.36 6.03 -0.46
C VAL A 191 -16.43 4.98 -0.21
N GLU A 192 -16.90 4.80 1.03
CA GLU A 192 -18.06 3.95 1.33
C GLU A 192 -19.29 4.50 0.61
N ALA A 193 -19.53 5.83 0.68
CA ALA A 193 -20.61 6.46 -0.08
C ALA A 193 -20.44 6.38 -1.61
N ALA A 194 -19.21 6.39 -2.14
CA ALA A 194 -18.95 6.18 -3.56
C ALA A 194 -19.14 4.72 -3.98
N TRP A 195 -18.75 3.77 -3.12
CA TRP A 195 -18.90 2.34 -3.33
C TRP A 195 -20.37 1.92 -3.30
N GLU A 196 -21.16 2.41 -2.33
CA GLU A 196 -22.60 2.17 -2.27
C GLU A 196 -23.34 2.71 -3.51
N ARG A 197 -22.93 3.88 -4.04
CA ARG A 197 -23.51 4.42 -5.27
C ARG A 197 -23.25 3.55 -6.50
N ILE A 198 -22.04 2.99 -6.63
CA ILE A 198 -21.69 2.10 -7.73
C ILE A 198 -22.44 0.76 -7.61
N VAL A 199 -22.44 0.15 -6.42
CA VAL A 199 -23.14 -1.13 -6.16
C VAL A 199 -24.66 -0.96 -6.29
N GLY A 200 -25.21 0.17 -5.83
CA GLY A 200 -26.63 0.51 -5.97
C GLY A 200 -27.07 0.75 -7.41
N ALA A 201 -26.19 1.31 -8.26
CA ALA A 201 -26.47 1.49 -9.69
C ALA A 201 -26.50 0.15 -10.44
N VAL A 202 -25.65 -0.81 -10.06
CA VAL A 202 -25.63 -2.16 -10.64
C VAL A 202 -26.81 -3.01 -10.17
N ARG A 203 -27.34 -2.76 -8.97
CA ARG A 203 -28.50 -3.47 -8.40
C ARG A 203 -29.87 -2.96 -8.85
N ARG A 204 -29.98 -1.86 -9.59
CA ARG A 204 -31.28 -1.40 -10.13
C ARG A 204 -31.66 -2.26 -11.34
N PRO A 205 -32.70 -3.12 -11.26
CA PRO A 205 -33.25 -3.74 -12.45
C PRO A 205 -33.88 -2.64 -13.29
N LYS A 206 -33.61 -2.67 -14.60
CA LYS A 206 -34.31 -1.84 -15.59
C LYS A 206 -35.79 -2.20 -15.50
N GLN A 207 -36.62 -1.33 -14.90
CA GLN A 207 -38.07 -1.52 -14.93
C GLN A 207 -38.50 -1.59 -16.41
N ALA A 208 -39.01 -2.75 -16.82
CA ALA A 208 -39.60 -2.90 -18.12
C ALA A 208 -40.85 -2.01 -18.22
N PRO A 209 -41.07 -1.30 -19.34
CA PRO A 209 -42.26 -0.46 -19.48
C PRO A 209 -43.52 -1.32 -19.36
N THR A 210 -44.45 -0.89 -18.51
CA THR A 210 -45.77 -1.51 -18.39
C THR A 210 -46.53 -1.30 -19.71
N PRO A 211 -47.01 -2.36 -20.39
CA PRO A 211 -47.80 -2.18 -21.60
C PRO A 211 -49.14 -1.53 -21.25
N VAL A 212 -49.45 -0.44 -21.94
CA VAL A 212 -50.74 0.25 -21.84
C VAL A 212 -51.81 -0.63 -22.49
N SER A 213 -52.77 -1.12 -21.70
CA SER A 213 -53.96 -1.79 -22.21
C SER A 213 -54.82 -0.79 -22.98
N ARG A 214 -55.02 -1.07 -24.28
CA ARG A 214 -55.93 -0.31 -25.14
C ARG A 214 -57.35 -0.78 -24.85
N GLU A 215 -58.16 0.05 -24.19
CA GLU A 215 -59.60 -0.19 -24.11
C GLU A 215 -60.23 0.04 -25.49
N THR A 216 -60.63 -1.05 -26.14
CA THR A 216 -61.56 -1.01 -27.28
C THR A 216 -62.95 -0.71 -26.75
N GLY A 217 -63.37 0.55 -26.84
CA GLY A 217 -64.75 0.95 -26.63
C GLY A 217 -65.66 0.29 -27.67
N SER A 218 -66.63 -0.49 -27.19
CA SER A 218 -67.72 -1.01 -28.02
C SER A 218 -68.80 0.07 -28.17
N PRO A 219 -69.32 0.34 -29.38
CA PRO A 219 -70.39 1.31 -29.57
C PRO A 219 -71.74 0.70 -29.16
N ARG A 220 -72.57 1.47 -28.47
CA ARG A 220 -73.99 1.18 -28.25
C ARG A 220 -74.83 2.35 -28.78
N GLY A 221 -75.87 2.00 -29.52
CA GLY A 221 -77.11 2.78 -29.67
C GLY A 221 -77.11 3.74 -30.83
#